data_AF-A0A0H5RF76-F1
#
_entry.id   AF-A0A0H5RF76-F1
#
_cell.length_a   1.000
_cell.length_b   1.000
_cell.length_c   1.000
_cell.angle_alpha   90.00
_cell.angle_beta   90.00
_cell.angle_gamma   90.00
#
_symmetry.space_group_name_H-M   'P 1'
#
loop_
_entity.id
_entity.type
_entity.pdbx_description
1 polymer ?
#
loop_
_entity_poly.entity_id
_entity_poly.type
_entity_poly.pdbx_seq_one_letter_code
_entity_poly.pdbx_strand_id
1 'polypeptide(L)'
;GRMALGQSLCESFMMAVISSDRCNTLLEHIPPVQRSRIICRQCEPELNARAYYDCSTKNVNLCSNYLQSKESLEEALCHEIVHSYDVQIKRPRANFSNCGDLACSEIRAAFWVCPT
;
A
#
# COMPACT_ATOMS: atom_id res chain seq x y z
N GLY A 1 -4.22 24.80 -7.97
CA GLY A 1 -3.02 24.88 -7.11
C GLY A 1 -2.33 23.53 -7.07
N ARG A 2 -0.99 23.48 -6.89
CA ARG A 2 -0.18 22.23 -6.95
C ARG A 2 -0.73 21.08 -6.08
N MET A 3 -1.43 21.38 -4.98
CA MET A 3 -2.04 20.38 -4.10
C MET A 3 -3.12 19.54 -4.80
N ALA A 4 -4.02 20.17 -5.58
CA ALA A 4 -5.07 19.45 -6.30
C ALA A 4 -4.53 18.59 -7.45
N LEU A 5 -3.36 18.95 -8.00
CA LEU A 5 -2.70 18.21 -9.08
C LEU A 5 -2.08 16.89 -8.59
N GLY A 6 -1.46 16.87 -7.41
CA GLY A 6 -0.88 15.63 -6.86
C GLY A 6 -1.95 14.60 -6.55
N GLN A 7 -3.07 15.05 -5.97
CA GLN A 7 -4.22 14.20 -5.64
C GLN A 7 -4.83 13.54 -6.90
N SER A 8 -5.16 14.34 -7.92
CA SER A 8 -5.78 13.82 -9.14
C SER A 8 -4.86 12.89 -9.94
N LEU A 9 -3.54 13.15 -9.91
CA LEU A 9 -2.55 12.28 -10.54
C LEU A 9 -2.46 10.93 -9.84
N CYS A 10 -2.42 10.92 -8.50
CA CYS A 10 -2.42 9.70 -7.70
C CYS A 10 -3.65 8.84 -8.00
N GLU A 11 -4.85 9.44 -8.01
CA GLU A 11 -6.09 8.72 -8.31
C GLU A 11 -6.11 8.14 -9.73
N SER A 12 -5.60 8.90 -10.70
CA SER A 12 -5.48 8.46 -12.09
C SER A 12 -4.55 7.25 -12.24
N PHE A 13 -3.37 7.29 -11.59
CA PHE A 13 -2.43 6.17 -11.59
C PHE A 13 -2.95 4.98 -10.80
N MET A 14 -3.61 5.21 -9.65
CA MET A 14 -4.15 4.16 -8.78
C MET A 14 -5.05 3.19 -9.55
N MET A 15 -5.97 3.70 -10.38
CA MET A 15 -6.85 2.83 -11.18
C MET A 15 -6.08 1.95 -12.17
N ALA A 16 -5.05 2.50 -12.81
CA ALA A 16 -4.18 1.76 -13.72
C ALA A 16 -3.30 0.73 -12.99
N VAL A 17 -2.89 1.03 -11.76
CA VAL A 17 -2.07 0.15 -10.93
C VAL A 17 -2.88 -0.99 -10.32
N ILE A 18 -4.08 -0.73 -9.80
CA ILE A 18 -4.97 -1.78 -9.25
C ILE A 18 -5.26 -2.86 -10.29
N SER A 19 -5.26 -2.48 -11.57
CA SER A 19 -5.50 -3.36 -12.71
C SER A 19 -4.23 -4.00 -13.28
N SER A 20 -3.04 -3.73 -12.72
CA SER A 20 -1.80 -4.37 -13.15
C SER A 20 -1.74 -5.81 -12.64
N ASP A 21 -1.04 -6.69 -13.37
CA ASP A 21 -0.89 -8.10 -12.96
C ASP A 21 -0.29 -8.21 -11.55
N ARG A 22 0.75 -7.43 -11.27
CA ARG A 22 1.46 -7.44 -9.98
C ARG A 22 0.54 -7.08 -8.81
N CYS A 23 -0.27 -6.04 -8.96
CA CYS A 23 -1.20 -5.62 -7.92
C CYS A 23 -2.41 -6.57 -7.85
N ASN A 24 -2.95 -6.97 -9.00
CA ASN A 24 -4.14 -7.80 -9.08
C ASN A 24 -3.93 -9.18 -8.43
N THR A 25 -2.76 -9.80 -8.64
CA THR A 25 -2.42 -11.07 -7.98
C THR A 25 -2.48 -10.97 -6.45
N LEU A 26 -1.99 -9.88 -5.85
CA LEU A 26 -2.11 -9.69 -4.40
C LEU A 26 -3.57 -9.47 -3.96
N LEU A 27 -4.30 -8.65 -4.73
CA LEU A 27 -5.69 -8.29 -4.42
C LEU A 27 -6.64 -9.49 -4.47
N GLU A 28 -6.32 -10.55 -5.20
CA GLU A 28 -7.09 -11.80 -5.24
C GLU A 28 -7.01 -12.61 -3.93
N HIS A 29 -5.97 -12.38 -3.13
CA HIS A 29 -5.71 -13.13 -1.89
C HIS A 29 -6.13 -12.40 -0.61
N ILE A 30 -6.80 -11.25 -0.74
CA ILE A 30 -7.33 -10.47 0.38
C ILE A 30 -8.83 -10.20 0.18
N PRO A 31 -9.57 -9.80 1.23
CA PRO A 31 -10.99 -9.51 1.10
C PRO A 31 -11.27 -8.48 -0.01
N PRO A 32 -12.29 -8.69 -0.88
CA PRO A 32 -12.58 -7.80 -2.00
C PRO A 32 -12.79 -6.33 -1.62
N VAL A 33 -13.27 -6.08 -0.39
CA VAL A 33 -13.43 -4.73 0.18
C VAL A 33 -12.10 -3.95 0.25
N GLN A 34 -10.95 -4.61 0.18
CA GLN A 34 -9.66 -3.92 0.19
C GLN A 34 -9.51 -2.98 -1.01
N ARG A 35 -10.07 -3.31 -2.18
CA ARG A 35 -10.00 -2.45 -3.38
C ARG A 35 -10.62 -1.07 -3.13
N SER A 36 -11.72 -1.02 -2.37
CA SER A 36 -12.37 0.24 -1.98
C SER A 36 -11.72 0.94 -0.78
N ARG A 37 -10.64 0.39 -0.22
CA ARG A 37 -9.89 0.93 0.93
C ARG A 37 -8.51 1.43 0.55
N ILE A 38 -8.23 1.57 -0.74
CA ILE A 38 -7.02 2.23 -1.25
C ILE A 38 -7.36 3.70 -1.48
N ILE A 39 -6.64 4.59 -0.80
CA ILE A 39 -6.98 6.01 -0.74
C ILE A 39 -5.75 6.84 -1.05
N CYS A 40 -5.84 7.68 -2.08
CA CYS A 40 -4.89 8.77 -2.27
C CYS A 40 -5.19 9.88 -1.28
N ARG A 41 -4.18 10.39 -0.60
CA ARG A 41 -4.31 11.55 0.30
C ARG A 41 -3.02 12.33 0.38
N GLN A 42 -3.14 13.56 0.83
CA GLN A 42 -1.96 14.29 1.29
C GLN A 42 -1.52 13.75 2.66
N CYS A 43 -0.23 13.48 2.79
CA CYS A 43 0.39 13.02 4.03
C CYS A 43 1.25 14.11 4.65
N GLU A 44 1.28 14.12 5.97
CA GLU A 44 2.12 15.03 6.74
C GLU A 44 3.61 14.69 6.55
N PRO A 45 4.51 15.69 6.46
CA PRO A 45 5.93 15.46 6.26
C PRO A 45 6.61 14.57 7.31
N GLU A 46 6.12 14.63 8.55
CA GLU A 46 6.68 13.92 9.70
C GLU A 46 6.50 12.40 9.61
N LEU A 47 5.58 11.90 8.77
CA LEU A 47 5.40 10.48 8.53
C LEU A 47 6.58 9.85 7.78
N ASN A 48 7.33 10.64 7.01
CA ASN A 48 8.44 10.18 6.15
C ASN A 48 8.12 8.88 5.37
N ALA A 49 6.88 8.72 4.90
CA ALA A 49 6.38 7.53 4.25
C ALA A 49 5.74 7.88 2.90
N ARG A 50 6.00 7.06 1.88
CA ARG A 50 5.35 7.15 0.55
C ARG A 50 3.92 6.60 0.56
N ALA A 51 3.68 5.62 1.41
CA ALA A 51 2.38 5.01 1.67
C ALA A 51 2.42 4.35 3.05
N TYR A 52 1.24 3.96 3.57
CA TYR A 52 1.15 3.14 4.78
C TYR A 52 -0.21 2.43 4.89
N TYR A 53 -0.18 1.23 5.45
CA TYR A 53 -1.36 0.47 5.84
C TYR A 53 -1.78 0.78 7.28
N ASP A 54 -2.98 1.33 7.44
CA ASP A 54 -3.53 1.62 8.75
C ASP A 54 -4.28 0.40 9.29
N CYS A 55 -3.72 -0.23 10.32
CA CYS A 55 -4.31 -1.40 10.96
C CYS A 55 -5.68 -1.15 11.60
N SER A 56 -6.00 0.09 11.97
CA SER A 56 -7.27 0.46 12.62
C SER A 56 -8.41 0.59 11.61
N THR A 57 -8.17 1.32 10.52
CA THR A 57 -9.16 1.56 9.46
C THR A 57 -9.13 0.51 8.34
N LYS A 58 -8.05 -0.28 8.27
CA LYS A 58 -7.73 -1.22 7.18
C LYS A 58 -7.52 -0.54 5.82
N ASN A 59 -7.23 0.75 5.84
CA ASN A 59 -6.97 1.54 4.65
C ASN A 59 -5.50 1.45 4.23
N VAL A 60 -5.27 1.36 2.93
CA VAL A 60 -3.97 1.64 2.32
C VAL A 60 -3.99 3.12 1.93
N ASN A 61 -3.12 3.91 2.57
CA ASN A 61 -3.00 5.34 2.31
C ASN A 61 -1.81 5.58 1.39
N LEU A 62 -2.06 6.13 0.20
CA LEU A 62 -1.06 6.51 -0.79
C LEU A 62 -0.81 8.02 -0.67
N CYS A 63 0.43 8.42 -0.35
CA CYS A 63 0.76 9.81 -0.12
C CYS A 63 0.98 10.54 -1.46
N SER A 64 -0.04 11.25 -1.91
CA SER A 64 -0.08 11.91 -3.23
C SER A 64 0.99 13.00 -3.40
N ASN A 65 1.54 13.52 -2.31
CA ASN A 65 2.67 14.45 -2.32
C ASN A 65 4.05 13.79 -2.48
N TYR A 66 4.16 12.47 -2.32
CA TYR A 66 5.42 11.72 -2.45
C TYR A 66 5.45 10.74 -3.63
N LEU A 67 4.29 10.43 -4.23
CA LEU A 67 4.16 9.48 -5.33
C LEU A 67 3.96 10.22 -6.66
N GLN A 68 5.05 10.46 -7.39
CA GLN A 68 5.05 11.28 -8.61
C GLN A 68 5.04 10.45 -9.91
N SER A 69 5.11 9.13 -9.84
CA SER A 69 5.11 8.23 -11.00
C SER A 69 4.22 7.02 -10.78
N LYS A 70 3.71 6.43 -11.87
CA LYS A 70 2.92 5.19 -11.82
C LYS A 70 3.70 4.05 -11.15
N GLU A 71 4.97 3.90 -11.49
CA GLU A 71 5.86 2.88 -10.95
C GLU A 71 6.06 3.04 -9.43
N SER A 72 6.34 4.26 -8.97
CA SER A 72 6.47 4.53 -7.53
C SER A 72 5.16 4.26 -6.77
N LEU A 73 4.01 4.54 -7.39
CA LEU A 73 2.71 4.23 -6.81
C LEU A 73 2.46 2.71 -6.78
N GLU A 74 2.84 1.98 -7.83
CA GLU A 74 2.69 0.53 -7.89
C GLU A 74 3.57 -0.20 -6.88
N GLU A 75 4.82 0.22 -6.71
CA GLU A 75 5.69 -0.30 -5.65
C GLU A 75 5.06 -0.09 -4.27
N ALA A 76 4.71 1.17 -3.96
CA ALA A 76 4.17 1.52 -2.66
C ALA A 76 2.85 0.79 -2.40
N LEU A 77 1.93 0.74 -3.37
CA LEU A 77 0.66 0.04 -3.23
C LEU A 77 0.86 -1.46 -3.02
N CYS A 78 1.71 -2.12 -3.82
CA CYS A 78 1.95 -3.55 -3.65
C CYS A 78 2.57 -3.86 -2.28
N HIS A 79 3.52 -3.04 -1.82
CA HIS A 79 4.12 -3.15 -0.49
C HIS A 79 3.04 -3.12 0.62
N GLU A 80 2.16 -2.11 0.61
CA GLU A 80 1.11 -1.99 1.63
C GLU A 80 0.03 -3.08 1.52
N ILE A 81 -0.23 -3.61 0.33
CA ILE A 81 -1.16 -4.74 0.18
C ILE A 81 -0.59 -5.99 0.86
N VAL A 82 0.73 -6.21 0.84
CA VAL A 82 1.34 -7.33 1.59
C VAL A 82 1.09 -7.18 3.09
N HIS A 83 1.21 -5.98 3.65
CA HIS A 83 0.86 -5.74 5.05
C HIS A 83 -0.62 -5.99 5.33
N SER A 84 -1.48 -5.57 4.40
CA SER A 84 -2.91 -5.86 4.47
C SER A 84 -3.20 -7.36 4.49
N TYR A 85 -2.54 -8.14 3.63
CA TYR A 85 -2.61 -9.61 3.60
C TYR A 85 -2.13 -10.21 4.92
N ASP A 86 -0.98 -9.77 5.41
CA ASP A 86 -0.39 -10.29 6.65
C ASP A 86 -1.31 -10.01 7.87
N VAL A 87 -1.90 -8.83 7.95
CA VAL A 87 -2.82 -8.45 9.04
C VAL A 87 -4.19 -9.13 8.92
N GLN A 88 -4.70 -9.35 7.71
CA GLN A 88 -6.05 -9.91 7.52
C GLN A 88 -6.05 -11.45 7.47
N ILE A 89 -4.97 -12.05 6.98
CA ILE A 89 -4.89 -13.49 6.72
C ILE A 89 -3.95 -14.18 7.71
N LYS A 90 -2.81 -13.58 8.07
CA LYS A 90 -1.82 -14.22 8.97
C LYS A 90 -1.96 -13.87 10.44
N ARG A 91 -2.67 -12.81 10.80
CA ARG A 91 -2.82 -12.34 12.19
C ARG A 91 -3.27 -13.42 13.21
N PRO A 92 -4.05 -14.46 12.88
CA PRO A 92 -4.27 -15.57 13.81
C PRO A 92 -2.98 -16.27 14.29
N ARG A 93 -1.85 -16.05 13.60
CA ARG A 93 -0.54 -16.66 13.85
C ARG A 93 0.62 -15.64 13.89
N ALA A 94 0.34 -14.33 13.85
CA ALA A 94 1.35 -13.28 13.79
C ALA A 94 0.95 -12.07 14.67
N ASN A 95 1.89 -11.56 15.45
CA ASN A 95 1.71 -10.41 16.33
C ASN A 95 2.57 -9.23 15.87
N PHE A 96 1.98 -8.33 15.08
CA PHE A 96 2.65 -7.13 14.54
C PHE A 96 2.98 -6.05 15.58
N SER A 97 2.71 -6.29 16.86
CA SER A 97 3.24 -5.47 17.96
C SER A 97 4.64 -5.90 18.40
N ASN A 98 5.14 -7.06 17.96
CA ASN A 98 6.52 -7.48 18.19
C ASN A 98 7.40 -7.23 16.96
N CYS A 99 8.68 -6.96 17.19
CA CYS A 99 9.62 -6.59 16.13
C CYS A 99 9.89 -7.73 15.13
N GLY A 100 9.80 -9.00 15.56
CA GLY A 100 10.12 -10.15 14.72
C GLY A 100 9.09 -10.36 13.60
N ASP A 101 7.81 -10.38 13.97
CA ASP A 101 6.72 -10.53 13.00
C ASP A 101 6.58 -9.30 12.10
N LEU A 102 6.84 -8.11 12.65
CA LEU A 102 6.89 -6.87 11.88
C LEU A 102 8.04 -6.93 10.84
N ALA A 103 9.27 -7.25 11.25
CA ALA A 103 10.39 -7.38 10.32
C ALA A 103 10.14 -8.44 9.24
N CYS A 104 9.52 -9.57 9.59
CA CYS A 104 9.12 -10.57 8.62
C CYS A 104 8.07 -10.04 7.62
N SER A 105 7.18 -9.14 8.06
CA SER A 105 6.21 -8.43 7.20
C SER A 105 6.94 -7.53 6.19
N GLU A 106 7.88 -6.72 6.67
CA GLU A 106 8.70 -5.84 5.83
C GLU A 106 9.50 -6.61 4.78
N ILE A 107 10.13 -7.73 5.15
CA ILE A 107 10.89 -8.59 4.23
C ILE A 107 9.99 -9.10 3.09
N ARG A 108 8.77 -9.55 3.40
CA ARG A 108 7.81 -10.01 2.39
C ARG A 108 7.36 -8.88 1.48
N ALA A 109 7.06 -7.73 2.06
CA ALA A 109 6.60 -6.56 1.32
C ALA A 109 7.70 -6.04 0.38
N ALA A 110 8.96 -6.01 0.84
CA ALA A 110 10.13 -5.66 0.05
C ALA A 110 10.42 -6.68 -1.07
N PHE A 111 10.28 -7.98 -0.80
CA PHE A 111 10.51 -9.02 -1.81
C PHE A 111 9.52 -8.90 -2.99
N TRP A 112 8.26 -8.57 -2.73
CA TRP A 112 7.24 -8.43 -3.78
C TRP A 112 7.49 -7.28 -4.76
N VAL A 113 8.14 -6.21 -4.29
CA VAL A 113 8.40 -5.02 -5.09
C VAL A 113 9.75 -5.05 -5.80
N CYS A 114 10.61 -6.02 -5.49
CA CYS A 114 11.93 -6.16 -6.10
C CYS A 114 11.80 -6.59 -7.57
N PRO A 115 12.37 -5.87 -8.55
CA PRO A 115 12.36 -6.31 -9.93
C PRO A 115 13.21 -7.58 -10.07
N THR A 116 12.60 -8.65 -10.61
CA THR A 116 13.28 -9.88 -11.04
C THR A 116 13.92 -9.70 -12.40
#